data_AF-A0A2A2FM37-F1
#
_entry.id   AF-A0A2A2FM37-F1
#
_cell.length_a   1.000
_cell.length_b   1.000
_cell.length_c   1.000
_cell.angle_alpha   90.00
_cell.angle_beta   90.00
_cell.angle_gamma   90.00
#
_symmetry.space_group_name_H-M   'P 1'
#
loop_
_entity.id
_entity.type
_entity.pdbx_description
1 polymer ?
#
loop_
_entity_poly.entity_id
_entity_poly.type
_entity_poly.pdbx_seq_one_letter_code
_entity_poly.pdbx_strand_id
1 'polypeptide(L)'
;MHRAPSRFTDPVSPVFSASSAAAFGALSLIDPSRLSPARRRLYRAGVAATTAWWAGVTTDRNRTTLVPANVVAGAAAGAAVLALSDASEALDARIVGRLETVGVCHPRRWLAATSVASVVVGYVVDRAGARTGAQALEEGEESVRTRALTPAVREVVRGILQATDTADARVLLGQLVVAQEFFFDDGVEGFSTTVEFQVSDDVVRVVPHHQTYPVRAEYQAPDGTLLQISLQLLEGKLPHLAIDFADETHYEDESAIDVVEELIDQWPDPADLRYLREGPDGRPFPLT
;
A
#
# COMPACT_ATOMS: atom_id res chain seq x y z
N MET A 1 -0.28 -11.73 12.05
CA MET A 1 0.49 -11.10 13.15
C MET A 1 1.54 -10.17 12.55
N HIS A 2 1.26 -8.88 12.44
CA HIS A 2 2.27 -7.88 12.07
C HIS A 2 3.19 -7.63 13.28
N ARG A 3 4.42 -8.14 13.23
CA ARG A 3 5.45 -7.73 14.19
C ARG A 3 5.94 -6.35 13.79
N ALA A 4 5.86 -5.39 14.71
CA ALA A 4 6.50 -4.10 14.55
C ALA A 4 7.98 -4.31 14.18
N PRO A 5 8.51 -3.58 13.19
CA PRO A 5 9.90 -3.74 12.78
C PRO A 5 10.82 -3.39 13.96
N SER A 6 11.76 -4.28 14.24
CA SER A 6 12.80 -3.99 15.23
C SER A 6 13.71 -2.85 14.72
N ARG A 7 14.41 -2.16 15.64
CA ARG A 7 15.37 -1.09 15.28
C ARG A 7 16.50 -1.56 14.34
N PHE A 8 16.71 -2.87 14.18
CA PHE A 8 17.70 -3.47 13.27
C PHE A 8 17.12 -3.90 11.93
N THR A 9 15.81 -3.76 11.74
CA THR A 9 15.08 -4.23 10.56
C THR A 9 14.17 -3.15 10.00
N ASP A 10 14.46 -1.89 10.32
CA ASP A 10 13.74 -0.71 9.88
C ASP A 10 14.73 0.17 9.10
N PRO A 11 14.52 0.38 7.78
CA PRO A 11 15.45 1.14 6.94
C PRO A 11 15.61 2.60 7.38
N VAL A 12 14.59 3.19 8.02
CA VAL A 12 14.65 4.58 8.52
C VAL A 12 15.19 4.68 9.95
N SER A 13 15.60 3.56 10.55
CA SER A 13 16.19 3.54 11.87
C SER A 13 17.67 3.95 11.86
N PRO A 14 18.09 4.90 12.71
CA PRO A 14 19.50 5.23 12.90
C PRO A 14 20.35 4.01 13.32
N VAL A 15 19.76 3.06 14.05
CA VAL A 15 20.47 1.85 14.52
C VAL A 15 20.78 0.91 13.36
N PHE A 16 19.83 0.70 12.45
CA PHE A 16 20.04 -0.09 11.25
C PHE A 16 21.09 0.56 10.34
N SER A 17 20.99 1.87 10.11
CA SER A 17 21.97 2.64 9.32
C SER A 17 23.38 2.54 9.91
N ALA A 18 23.54 2.78 11.22
CA ALA A 18 24.83 2.65 11.89
C ALA A 18 25.40 1.22 11.82
N SER A 19 24.55 0.21 12.01
CA SER A 19 24.96 -1.20 11.99
C SER A 19 25.37 -1.66 10.59
N SER A 20 24.61 -1.28 9.56
CA SER A 20 24.93 -1.61 8.16
C SER A 20 26.18 -0.87 7.68
N ALA A 21 26.32 0.41 8.01
CA ALA A 21 27.52 1.19 7.69
C ALA A 21 28.76 0.60 8.36
N ALA A 22 28.67 0.21 9.63
CA ALA A 22 29.76 -0.46 10.34
C ALA A 22 30.11 -1.81 9.70
N ALA A 23 29.12 -2.63 9.32
CA ALA A 23 29.33 -3.92 8.69
C ALA A 23 30.03 -3.79 7.33
N PHE A 24 29.52 -2.94 6.43
CA PHE A 24 30.14 -2.71 5.12
C PHE A 24 31.51 -2.05 5.23
N GLY A 25 31.67 -1.08 6.13
CA GLY A 25 32.96 -0.45 6.40
C GLY A 25 34.00 -1.46 6.90
N ALA A 26 33.63 -2.32 7.85
CA ALA A 26 34.52 -3.35 8.38
C ALA A 26 34.91 -4.39 7.33
N LEU A 27 33.97 -4.82 6.50
CA LEU A 27 34.24 -5.75 5.39
C LEU A 27 35.19 -5.13 4.37
N SER A 28 35.03 -3.86 4.03
CA SER A 28 35.89 -3.13 3.08
C SER A 28 37.34 -2.92 3.57
N LEU A 29 37.60 -3.04 4.88
CA LEU A 29 38.96 -3.00 5.43
C LEU A 29 39.74 -4.29 5.16
N ILE A 30 39.05 -5.40 4.87
CA ILE A 30 39.68 -6.70 4.64
C ILE A 30 40.21 -6.76 3.21
N ASP A 31 41.46 -7.21 3.06
CA ASP A 31 42.07 -7.48 1.76
C ASP A 31 41.89 -8.96 1.38
N PRO A 32 40.96 -9.32 0.47
CA PRO A 32 40.68 -10.71 0.13
C PRO A 32 41.87 -11.41 -0.55
N SER A 33 42.76 -10.66 -1.19
CA SER A 33 43.93 -11.20 -1.90
C SER A 33 44.96 -11.84 -0.95
N ARG A 34 44.97 -11.40 0.32
CA ARG A 34 45.90 -11.88 1.36
C ARG A 34 45.31 -13.02 2.20
N LEU A 35 44.07 -13.44 1.92
CA LEU A 35 43.40 -14.48 2.68
C LEU A 35 43.74 -15.88 2.15
N SER A 36 43.94 -16.82 3.07
CA SER A 36 43.94 -18.26 2.74
C SER A 36 42.60 -18.68 2.10
N PRO A 37 42.54 -19.76 1.31
CA PRO A 37 41.31 -20.21 0.64
C PRO A 37 40.11 -20.38 1.58
N ALA A 38 40.31 -20.94 2.78
CA ALA A 38 39.23 -21.12 3.75
C ALA A 38 38.70 -19.78 4.29
N ARG A 39 39.59 -18.86 4.67
CA ARG A 39 39.22 -17.50 5.11
C ARG A 39 38.54 -16.70 4.01
N ARG A 40 38.95 -16.89 2.75
CA ARG A 40 38.32 -16.22 1.60
C ARG A 40 36.89 -16.69 1.39
N ARG A 41 36.60 -17.98 1.54
CA ARG A 41 35.22 -18.50 1.51
C ARG A 41 34.37 -17.92 2.65
N LEU A 42 34.93 -17.83 3.86
CA LEU A 42 34.23 -17.23 5.00
C LEU A 42 33.95 -15.73 4.76
N TYR A 43 34.91 -14.99 4.21
CA TYR A 43 34.74 -13.60 3.82
C TYR A 43 33.59 -13.45 2.80
N ARG A 44 33.57 -14.25 1.73
CA ARG A 44 32.49 -14.24 0.72
C ARG A 44 31.12 -14.52 1.33
N ALA A 45 31.04 -15.49 2.24
CA ALA A 45 29.81 -15.78 2.97
C ALA A 45 29.37 -14.58 3.84
N GLY A 46 30.31 -13.90 4.50
CA GLY A 46 30.04 -12.71 5.29
C GLY A 46 29.51 -11.54 4.45
N VAL A 47 30.14 -11.26 3.30
CA VAL A 47 29.67 -10.22 2.36
C VAL A 47 28.28 -10.58 1.84
N ALA A 48 28.06 -11.82 1.39
CA ALA A 48 26.77 -12.26 0.88
C ALA A 48 25.65 -12.17 1.93
N ALA A 49 25.92 -12.60 3.16
CA ALA A 49 24.96 -12.51 4.26
C ALA A 49 24.63 -11.05 4.62
N THR A 50 25.64 -10.17 4.65
CA THR A 50 25.45 -8.75 4.94
C THR A 50 24.63 -8.07 3.85
N THR A 51 24.92 -8.35 2.58
CA THR A 51 24.15 -7.83 1.44
C THR A 51 22.72 -8.36 1.43
N ALA A 52 22.53 -9.66 1.69
CA ALA A 52 21.20 -10.26 1.77
C ALA A 52 20.34 -9.63 2.88
N TRP A 53 20.93 -9.43 4.06
CA TRP A 53 20.27 -8.76 5.17
C TRP A 53 19.91 -7.31 4.83
N TRP A 54 20.87 -6.53 4.31
CA TRP A 54 20.65 -5.14 3.96
C TRP A 54 19.56 -4.99 2.90
N ALA A 55 19.64 -5.74 1.79
CA ALA A 55 18.64 -5.72 0.72
C ALA A 55 17.25 -6.17 1.21
N GLY A 56 17.20 -7.17 2.11
CA GLY A 56 15.94 -7.63 2.70
C GLY A 56 15.32 -6.67 3.73
N VAL A 57 16.06 -5.65 4.19
CA VAL A 57 15.53 -4.58 5.05
C VAL A 57 15.13 -3.36 4.23
N THR A 58 15.88 -3.02 3.18
CA THR A 58 15.61 -1.86 2.33
C THR A 58 14.57 -2.11 1.23
N THR A 59 14.27 -3.38 0.92
CA THR A 59 13.18 -3.73 -0.01
C THR A 59 11.82 -3.66 0.69
N ASP A 60 10.89 -2.98 0.04
CA ASP A 60 9.52 -2.76 0.50
C ASP A 60 8.81 -4.04 0.96
N ARG A 61 8.14 -3.95 2.11
CA ARG A 61 7.41 -5.05 2.75
C ARG A 61 5.92 -5.10 2.40
N ASN A 62 5.39 -4.08 1.73
CA ASN A 62 3.95 -3.86 1.60
C ASN A 62 3.26 -4.66 0.48
N ARG A 63 3.96 -5.55 -0.25
CA ARG A 63 3.31 -6.39 -1.27
C ARG A 63 2.75 -7.68 -0.67
N THR A 64 1.45 -7.87 -0.82
CA THR A 64 0.62 -9.03 -0.44
C THR A 64 0.89 -10.28 -1.29
N THR A 65 2.17 -10.63 -1.50
CA THR A 65 2.55 -11.85 -2.21
C THR A 65 2.78 -13.03 -1.26
N LEU A 66 2.47 -14.26 -1.72
CA LEU A 66 2.66 -15.53 -0.98
C LEU A 66 4.07 -15.71 -0.39
N VAL A 67 5.08 -15.09 -1.01
CA VAL A 67 6.43 -14.92 -0.44
C VAL A 67 6.69 -13.43 -0.26
N PRO A 68 7.13 -12.97 0.92
CA PRO A 68 7.47 -11.57 1.14
C PRO A 68 8.60 -11.13 0.18
N ALA A 69 8.35 -10.08 -0.61
CA ALA A 69 9.28 -9.59 -1.64
C ALA A 69 10.68 -9.29 -1.08
N ASN A 70 10.75 -8.87 0.19
CA ASN A 70 12.00 -8.58 0.88
C ASN A 70 12.86 -9.85 1.16
N VAL A 71 12.23 -11.01 1.38
CA VAL A 71 12.94 -12.29 1.52
C VAL A 71 13.54 -12.71 0.18
N VAL A 72 12.77 -12.56 -0.90
CA VAL A 72 13.23 -12.86 -2.26
C VAL A 72 14.39 -11.94 -2.65
N ALA A 73 14.25 -10.63 -2.43
CA ALA A 73 15.28 -9.65 -2.74
C ALA A 73 16.57 -9.90 -1.95
N GLY A 74 16.47 -10.18 -0.65
CA GLY A 74 17.61 -10.54 0.18
C GLY A 74 18.32 -11.81 -0.32
N ALA A 75 17.57 -12.88 -0.58
CA ALA A 75 18.11 -14.14 -1.08
C ALA A 75 18.78 -13.97 -2.46
N ALA A 76 18.11 -13.25 -3.38
CA ALA A 76 18.63 -12.98 -4.71
C ALA A 76 19.93 -12.15 -4.66
N ALA A 77 19.96 -11.10 -3.83
CA ALA A 77 21.14 -10.26 -3.67
C ALA A 77 22.32 -11.03 -3.07
N GLY A 78 22.08 -11.85 -2.03
CA GLY A 78 23.11 -12.71 -1.45
C GLY A 78 23.66 -13.75 -2.44
N ALA A 79 22.77 -14.40 -3.20
CA ALA A 79 23.16 -15.36 -4.23
C ALA A 79 23.97 -14.69 -5.36
N ALA A 80 23.56 -13.50 -5.80
CA ALA A 80 24.28 -12.72 -6.81
C ALA A 80 25.71 -12.37 -6.34
N VAL A 81 25.88 -11.97 -5.08
CA VAL A 81 27.21 -11.69 -4.50
C VAL A 81 28.10 -12.94 -4.52
N LEU A 82 27.56 -14.11 -4.14
CA LEU A 82 28.33 -15.35 -4.16
C LEU A 82 28.74 -15.73 -5.59
N ALA A 83 27.80 -15.64 -6.54
CA ALA A 83 28.02 -15.96 -7.95
C ALA A 83 29.06 -15.03 -8.60
N LEU A 84 29.08 -13.75 -8.21
CA LEU A 84 29.99 -12.74 -8.76
C LEU A 84 31.26 -12.55 -7.93
N SER A 85 31.49 -13.36 -6.89
CA SER A 85 32.55 -13.14 -5.91
C SER A 85 33.95 -13.04 -6.53
N ASP A 86 34.32 -13.94 -7.44
CA ASP A 86 35.63 -13.92 -8.10
C ASP A 86 35.83 -12.66 -8.97
N ALA A 87 34.79 -12.26 -9.71
CA ALA A 87 34.83 -11.05 -10.54
C ALA A 87 34.93 -9.78 -9.67
N SER A 88 34.20 -9.75 -8.55
CA SER A 88 34.24 -8.63 -7.60
C SER A 88 35.60 -8.50 -6.92
N GLU A 89 36.24 -9.61 -6.53
CA GLU A 89 37.59 -9.60 -5.94
C GLU A 89 38.65 -9.15 -6.96
N ALA A 90 38.53 -9.55 -8.23
CA ALA A 90 39.43 -9.09 -9.28
C ALA A 90 39.27 -7.58 -9.55
N LEU A 91 38.04 -7.07 -9.52
CA LEU A 91 37.76 -5.63 -9.65
C LEU A 91 38.32 -4.86 -8.45
N ASP A 92 38.10 -5.34 -7.23
CA ASP A 92 38.65 -4.76 -6.00
C ASP A 92 40.18 -4.65 -6.04
N ALA A 93 40.87 -5.72 -6.43
CA ALA A 93 42.32 -5.71 -6.59
C ALA A 93 42.80 -4.67 -7.62
N ARG A 94 42.06 -4.50 -8.73
CA ARG A 94 42.36 -3.46 -9.74
C ARG A 94 42.17 -2.04 -9.18
N ILE A 95 41.12 -1.82 -8.39
CA ILE A 95 40.84 -0.52 -7.77
C ILE A 95 41.95 -0.17 -6.77
N VAL A 96 42.29 -1.10 -5.88
CA VAL A 96 43.37 -0.92 -4.91
C VAL A 96 44.70 -0.65 -5.61
N GLY A 97 45.06 -1.46 -6.61
CA GLY A 97 46.27 -1.26 -7.39
C GLY A 97 46.33 0.13 -8.04
N ARG A 98 45.21 0.60 -8.61
CA ARG A 98 45.13 1.97 -9.17
C ARG A 98 45.32 3.05 -8.10
N LEU A 99 44.69 2.91 -6.93
CA LEU A 99 44.85 3.87 -5.83
C LEU A 99 46.31 3.92 -5.35
N GLU A 100 46.98 2.78 -5.28
CA GLU A 100 48.41 2.70 -4.95
C GLU A 100 49.27 3.40 -6.02
N THR A 101 48.97 3.21 -7.32
CA THR A 101 49.71 3.90 -8.40
C THR A 101 49.55 5.42 -8.38
N VAL A 102 48.44 5.94 -7.83
CA VAL A 102 48.19 7.38 -7.66
C VAL A 102 48.76 7.90 -6.33
N GLY A 103 49.42 7.05 -5.54
CA GLY A 103 50.10 7.44 -4.30
C GLY A 103 49.19 7.55 -3.07
N VAL A 104 47.99 6.96 -3.11
CA VAL A 104 47.05 6.99 -1.97
C VAL A 104 47.64 6.17 -0.83
N CYS A 105 47.94 6.84 0.28
CA CYS A 105 48.36 6.20 1.50
C CYS A 105 47.13 5.57 2.20
N HIS A 106 47.08 4.24 2.26
CA HIS A 106 46.01 3.40 2.83
C HIS A 106 44.71 3.26 1.98
N PRO A 107 44.78 2.65 0.77
CA PRO A 107 43.61 2.45 -0.11
C PRO A 107 42.41 1.78 0.57
N ARG A 108 42.65 0.79 1.44
CA ARG A 108 41.59 0.06 2.17
C ARG A 108 40.77 0.96 3.11
N ARG A 109 41.41 1.95 3.74
CA ARG A 109 40.71 2.91 4.61
C ARG A 109 39.81 3.82 3.78
N TRP A 110 40.26 4.21 2.59
CA TRP A 110 39.45 4.98 1.64
C TRP A 110 38.24 4.19 1.15
N LEU A 111 38.42 2.92 0.77
CA LEU A 111 37.29 2.07 0.37
C LEU A 111 36.28 1.90 1.50
N ALA A 112 36.74 1.66 2.73
CA ALA A 112 35.86 1.59 3.89
C ALA A 112 35.10 2.88 4.15
N ALA A 113 35.78 4.04 4.05
CA ALA A 113 35.13 5.35 4.20
C ALA A 113 34.07 5.59 3.12
N THR A 114 34.35 5.23 1.87
CA THR A 114 33.40 5.33 0.77
C THR A 114 32.20 4.41 0.98
N SER A 115 32.41 3.16 1.40
CA SER A 115 31.30 2.22 1.71
C SER A 115 30.41 2.75 2.83
N VAL A 116 31.00 3.29 3.91
CA VAL A 116 30.24 3.94 5.00
C VAL A 116 29.44 5.12 4.46
N ALA A 117 30.06 6.00 3.67
CA ALA A 117 29.40 7.15 3.08
C ALA A 117 28.21 6.75 2.19
N SER A 118 28.36 5.71 1.36
CA SER A 118 27.27 5.21 0.49
C SER A 118 26.06 4.73 1.30
N VAL A 119 26.28 4.00 2.40
CA VAL A 119 25.18 3.55 3.27
C VAL A 119 24.49 4.72 3.97
N VAL A 120 25.26 5.69 4.45
CA VAL A 120 24.71 6.90 5.09
C VAL A 120 23.90 7.74 4.10
N VAL A 121 24.36 7.89 2.86
CA VAL A 121 23.60 8.57 1.80
C VAL A 121 22.28 7.85 1.53
N GLY A 122 22.31 6.51 1.42
CA GLY A 122 21.08 5.71 1.28
C GLY A 122 20.09 5.95 2.41
N TYR A 123 20.57 5.94 3.66
CA TYR A 123 19.74 6.27 4.84
C TYR A 123 19.11 7.66 4.77
N VAL A 124 19.87 8.68 4.32
CA VAL A 124 19.35 10.05 4.19
C VAL A 124 18.26 10.10 3.11
N VAL A 125 18.44 9.39 2.00
CA VAL A 125 17.43 9.28 0.92
C VAL A 125 16.17 8.57 1.42
N ASP A 126 16.32 7.42 2.07
CA ASP A 126 15.18 6.65 2.62
C ASP A 126 14.41 7.48 3.66
N ARG A 127 15.13 8.21 4.52
CA ARG A 127 14.53 9.10 5.53
C ARG A 127 13.85 10.32 4.92
N ALA A 128 14.41 10.88 3.85
CA ALA A 128 13.78 11.98 3.12
C ALA A 128 12.48 11.49 2.45
N GLY A 129 12.52 10.34 1.77
CA GLY A 129 11.34 9.72 1.18
C GLY A 129 10.26 9.40 2.21
N ALA A 130 10.62 8.85 3.36
CA ALA A 130 9.67 8.59 4.44
C ALA A 130 9.07 9.87 5.05
N ARG A 131 9.82 10.98 5.10
CA ARG A 131 9.29 12.28 5.51
C ARG A 131 8.35 12.86 4.47
N THR A 132 8.69 12.78 3.19
CA THR A 132 7.79 13.21 2.11
C THR A 132 6.52 12.37 2.08
N GLY A 133 6.60 11.06 2.31
CA GLY A 133 5.44 10.19 2.45
C GLY A 133 4.59 10.53 3.68
N ALA A 134 5.21 10.78 4.84
CA ALA A 134 4.50 11.23 6.04
C ALA A 134 3.85 12.62 5.84
N GLN A 135 4.54 13.54 5.18
CA GLN A 135 4.00 14.86 4.83
C GLN A 135 2.87 14.77 3.81
N ALA A 136 2.94 13.88 2.81
CA ALA A 136 1.85 13.65 1.88
C ALA A 136 0.62 13.04 2.57
N LEU A 137 0.83 12.21 3.61
CA LEU A 137 -0.25 11.70 4.45
C LEU A 137 -0.82 12.80 5.37
N GLU A 138 0.01 13.67 5.95
CA GLU A 138 -0.41 14.81 6.77
C GLU A 138 -1.12 15.91 5.93
N GLU A 139 -0.65 16.22 4.73
CA GLU A 139 -1.31 17.13 3.77
C GLU A 139 -2.63 16.52 3.26
N GLY A 140 -2.66 15.18 3.09
CA GLY A 140 -3.88 14.42 2.84
C GLY A 140 -4.89 14.54 3.98
N GLU A 141 -4.44 14.44 5.24
CA GLU A 141 -5.28 14.61 6.43
C GLU A 141 -5.75 16.06 6.65
N GLU A 142 -4.95 17.09 6.34
CA GLU A 142 -5.37 18.51 6.41
C GLU A 142 -6.40 18.89 5.33
N SER A 143 -6.47 18.14 4.23
CA SER A 143 -7.41 18.38 3.12
C SER A 143 -8.73 17.62 3.28
N VAL A 144 -8.84 16.74 4.28
CA VAL A 144 -10.07 16.02 4.57
C VAL A 144 -11.08 16.96 5.22
N ARG A 145 -12.23 17.09 4.57
CA ARG A 145 -13.37 17.83 5.10
C ARG A 145 -14.62 16.99 5.06
N THR A 146 -15.62 17.42 5.82
CA THR A 146 -16.95 16.84 5.75
C THR A 146 -17.94 17.84 5.18
N ARG A 147 -18.85 17.33 4.35
CA ARG A 147 -19.97 18.10 3.79
C ARG A 147 -21.28 17.37 3.99
N ALA A 148 -22.38 18.10 3.86
CA ALA A 148 -23.69 17.47 3.84
C ALA A 148 -23.81 16.58 2.60
N LEU A 149 -24.42 15.40 2.77
CA LEU A 149 -24.75 14.52 1.64
C LEU A 149 -25.59 15.25 0.60
N THR A 150 -25.27 15.04 -0.67
CA THR A 150 -26.12 15.51 -1.77
C THR A 150 -27.50 14.83 -1.68
N PRO A 151 -28.57 15.47 -2.15
CA PRO A 151 -29.90 14.87 -2.17
C PRO A 151 -29.93 13.53 -2.91
N ALA A 152 -29.24 13.43 -4.05
CA ALA A 152 -29.18 12.21 -4.86
C ALA A 152 -28.61 11.02 -4.06
N VAL A 153 -27.41 11.17 -3.49
CA VAL A 153 -26.77 10.12 -2.67
C VAL A 153 -27.68 9.70 -1.51
N ARG A 154 -28.29 10.68 -0.83
CA ARG A 154 -29.19 10.39 0.29
C ARG A 154 -30.42 9.58 -0.14
N GLU A 155 -31.02 9.90 -1.29
CA GLU A 155 -32.17 9.15 -1.80
C GLU A 155 -31.78 7.76 -2.28
N VAL A 156 -30.62 7.58 -2.92
CA VAL A 156 -30.11 6.26 -3.35
C VAL A 156 -29.93 5.34 -2.13
N VAL A 157 -29.21 5.79 -1.10
CA VAL A 157 -29.00 5.00 0.12
C VAL A 157 -30.35 4.71 0.80
N ARG A 158 -31.24 5.70 0.87
CA ARG A 158 -32.58 5.51 1.44
C ARG A 158 -33.36 4.44 0.68
N GLY A 159 -33.33 4.47 -0.66
CA GLY A 159 -34.01 3.48 -1.50
C GLY A 159 -33.49 2.06 -1.25
N ILE A 160 -32.16 1.88 -1.23
CA ILE A 160 -31.53 0.59 -0.92
C ILE A 160 -31.96 0.06 0.45
N LEU A 161 -31.98 0.92 1.47
CA LEU A 161 -32.37 0.53 2.83
C LEU A 161 -33.88 0.24 2.93
N GLN A 162 -34.73 1.04 2.27
CA GLN A 162 -36.19 0.90 2.32
C GLN A 162 -36.73 -0.25 1.47
N ALA A 163 -35.97 -0.74 0.49
CA ALA A 163 -36.33 -1.92 -0.28
C ALA A 163 -36.55 -3.18 0.59
N THR A 164 -36.06 -3.17 1.84
CA THR A 164 -36.34 -4.20 2.83
C THR A 164 -36.79 -3.61 4.16
N ASP A 165 -37.90 -4.10 4.73
CA ASP A 165 -38.35 -3.72 6.07
C ASP A 165 -37.68 -4.60 7.14
N THR A 166 -36.38 -4.39 7.37
CA THR A 166 -35.62 -5.09 8.43
C THR A 166 -35.36 -4.18 9.63
N ALA A 167 -34.98 -4.78 10.77
CA ALA A 167 -34.53 -4.00 11.93
C ALA A 167 -33.24 -3.22 11.61
N ASP A 168 -32.31 -3.86 10.90
CA ASP A 168 -31.04 -3.25 10.51
C ASP A 168 -31.25 -2.06 9.56
N ALA A 169 -32.14 -2.19 8.57
CA ALA A 169 -32.52 -1.10 7.67
C ALA A 169 -32.97 0.14 8.45
N ARG A 170 -33.81 -0.03 9.48
CA ARG A 170 -34.31 1.08 10.31
C ARG A 170 -33.21 1.74 11.13
N VAL A 171 -32.25 0.97 11.63
CA VAL A 171 -31.07 1.51 12.33
C VAL A 171 -30.20 2.32 11.37
N LEU A 172 -29.89 1.77 10.20
CA LEU A 172 -29.09 2.43 9.17
C LEU A 172 -29.77 3.69 8.62
N LEU A 173 -31.09 3.70 8.47
CA LEU A 173 -31.86 4.90 8.12
C LEU A 173 -31.70 5.99 9.19
N GLY A 174 -31.64 5.62 10.47
CA GLY A 174 -31.33 6.56 11.56
C GLY A 174 -29.92 7.14 11.47
N GLN A 175 -28.94 6.32 11.09
CA GLN A 175 -27.56 6.79 10.85
C GLN A 175 -27.49 7.74 9.64
N LEU A 176 -28.19 7.44 8.55
CA LEU A 176 -28.23 8.25 7.33
C LEU A 176 -28.69 9.70 7.59
N VAL A 177 -29.53 9.93 8.61
CA VAL A 177 -30.00 11.27 8.99
C VAL A 177 -28.85 12.17 9.46
N VAL A 178 -27.86 11.60 10.15
CA VAL A 178 -26.72 12.32 10.72
C VAL A 178 -25.43 12.14 9.90
N ALA A 179 -25.47 11.31 8.87
CA ALA A 179 -24.34 11.03 8.00
C ALA A 179 -23.91 12.27 7.21
N GLN A 180 -22.61 12.47 7.14
CA GLN A 180 -21.95 13.45 6.28
C GLN A 180 -21.08 12.71 5.27
N GLU A 181 -20.79 13.36 4.15
CA GLU A 181 -19.80 12.87 3.20
C GLU A 181 -18.42 13.33 3.63
N PHE A 182 -17.50 12.38 3.67
CA PHE A 182 -16.08 12.59 3.81
C PHE A 182 -15.51 12.84 2.41
N PHE A 183 -14.84 13.97 2.20
CA PHE A 183 -14.26 14.31 0.90
C PHE A 183 -12.90 14.98 1.08
N PHE A 184 -12.05 14.84 0.06
CA PHE A 184 -10.78 15.55 -0.02
C PHE A 184 -11.00 16.89 -0.75
N ASP A 185 -10.62 18.00 -0.11
CA ASP A 185 -10.62 19.34 -0.70
C ASP A 185 -9.31 19.56 -1.48
N ASP A 186 -9.16 18.86 -2.60
CA ASP A 186 -7.99 18.93 -3.48
C ASP A 186 -8.11 20.02 -4.56
N GLY A 187 -9.17 20.83 -4.51
CA GLY A 187 -9.47 21.88 -5.50
C GLY A 187 -10.03 21.36 -6.83
N VAL A 188 -10.29 20.05 -6.94
CA VAL A 188 -10.95 19.43 -8.09
C VAL A 188 -12.43 19.21 -7.72
N GLU A 189 -13.30 20.13 -8.12
CA GLU A 189 -14.74 19.89 -8.06
C GLU A 189 -15.11 18.85 -9.14
N GLY A 190 -15.44 17.63 -8.72
CA GLY A 190 -15.80 16.53 -9.61
C GLY A 190 -16.89 15.63 -9.00
N PHE A 191 -17.58 14.90 -9.88
CA PHE A 191 -18.41 13.77 -9.50
C PHE A 191 -17.50 12.61 -9.07
N SER A 192 -17.93 11.82 -8.08
CA SER A 192 -17.30 10.55 -7.74
C SER A 192 -18.32 9.44 -7.69
N THR A 193 -17.90 8.28 -8.21
CA THR A 193 -18.64 7.01 -8.16
C THR A 193 -18.69 6.40 -6.76
N THR A 194 -17.89 6.92 -5.84
CA THR A 194 -17.84 6.47 -4.45
C THR A 194 -18.17 7.59 -3.48
N VAL A 195 -18.77 7.22 -2.34
CA VAL A 195 -19.03 8.14 -1.23
C VAL A 195 -18.58 7.48 0.05
N GLU A 196 -17.66 8.13 0.74
CA GLU A 196 -17.30 7.79 2.11
C GLU A 196 -18.17 8.59 3.08
N PHE A 197 -18.76 7.90 4.05
CA PHE A 197 -19.62 8.53 5.04
C PHE A 197 -18.89 8.68 6.37
N GLN A 198 -19.00 9.87 6.95
CA GLN A 198 -18.71 10.09 8.35
C GLN A 198 -20.01 9.99 9.17
N VAL A 199 -20.05 9.01 10.08
CA VAL A 199 -21.16 8.80 11.01
C VAL A 199 -20.61 8.79 12.45
N SER A 200 -21.25 9.58 13.32
CA SER A 200 -20.88 9.70 14.74
C SER A 200 -20.73 8.33 15.43
N ASP A 201 -19.82 8.24 16.40
CA ASP A 201 -19.60 7.03 17.21
C ASP A 201 -20.76 6.68 18.14
N ASP A 202 -21.61 7.65 18.46
CA ASP A 202 -22.71 7.52 19.42
C ASP A 202 -23.99 6.91 18.83
N VAL A 203 -23.97 6.53 17.54
CA VAL A 203 -25.13 5.91 16.89
C VAL A 203 -25.29 4.44 17.26
N VAL A 204 -26.52 3.95 17.17
CA VAL A 204 -26.80 2.50 17.28
C VAL A 204 -26.15 1.77 16.10
N ARG A 205 -25.43 0.68 16.37
CA ARG A 205 -24.68 -0.11 15.39
C ARG A 205 -25.46 -1.37 14.98
N VAL A 206 -25.41 -1.73 13.70
CA VAL A 206 -25.97 -3.00 13.21
C VAL A 206 -25.00 -4.17 13.41
N VAL A 207 -25.53 -5.39 13.44
CA VAL A 207 -24.76 -6.64 13.54
C VAL A 207 -25.12 -7.53 12.35
N PRO A 208 -24.14 -8.12 11.63
CA PRO A 208 -22.70 -8.06 11.89
C PRO A 208 -22.10 -6.70 11.54
N HIS A 209 -21.01 -6.35 12.23
CA HIS A 209 -20.37 -5.06 12.11
C HIS A 209 -19.63 -4.86 10.77
N HIS A 210 -19.27 -5.95 10.09
CA HIS A 210 -18.50 -5.92 8.85
C HIS A 210 -19.19 -6.79 7.83
N GLN A 211 -19.82 -6.17 6.83
CA GLN A 211 -20.54 -6.88 5.76
C GLN A 211 -20.86 -5.95 4.60
N THR A 212 -21.11 -6.51 3.43
CA THR A 212 -21.88 -5.80 2.39
C THR A 212 -23.36 -5.89 2.75
N TYR A 213 -24.09 -4.80 2.65
CA TYR A 213 -25.53 -4.80 2.85
C TYR A 213 -26.18 -5.70 1.78
N PRO A 214 -27.12 -6.60 2.15
CA PRO A 214 -27.60 -7.64 1.24
C PRO A 214 -28.49 -7.12 0.11
N VAL A 215 -28.79 -5.82 0.07
CA VAL A 215 -29.54 -5.18 -1.01
C VAL A 215 -28.61 -4.29 -1.81
N ARG A 216 -28.68 -4.41 -3.13
CA ARG A 216 -27.99 -3.58 -4.11
C ARG A 216 -29.02 -2.90 -5.01
N ALA A 217 -28.64 -1.80 -5.67
CA ALA A 217 -29.45 -1.19 -6.72
C ALA A 217 -28.76 -1.37 -8.07
N GLU A 218 -29.50 -1.61 -9.14
CA GLU A 218 -28.99 -1.66 -10.50
C GLU A 218 -29.66 -0.60 -11.37
N TYR A 219 -28.90 -0.06 -12.34
CA TYR A 219 -29.42 0.83 -13.36
C TYR A 219 -28.57 0.75 -14.64
N GLN A 220 -29.09 1.31 -15.72
CA GLN A 220 -28.36 1.42 -16.98
C GLN A 220 -27.75 2.81 -17.11
N ALA A 221 -26.44 2.86 -17.36
CA ALA A 221 -25.76 4.08 -17.76
C ALA A 221 -26.26 4.57 -19.14
N PRO A 222 -25.97 5.82 -19.53
CA PRO A 222 -26.46 6.40 -20.79
C PRO A 222 -26.06 5.63 -22.06
N ASP A 223 -24.96 4.88 -22.01
CA ASP A 223 -24.45 4.02 -23.09
C ASP A 223 -25.10 2.62 -23.11
N GLY A 224 -25.96 2.31 -22.13
CA GLY A 224 -26.61 1.02 -21.95
C GLY A 224 -25.86 0.04 -21.04
N THR A 225 -24.70 0.42 -20.50
CA THR A 225 -23.91 -0.42 -19.59
C THR A 225 -24.65 -0.61 -18.27
N LEU A 226 -24.70 -1.86 -17.77
CA LEU A 226 -25.37 -2.18 -16.51
C LEU A 226 -24.44 -1.93 -15.33
N LEU A 227 -24.81 -0.98 -14.47
CA LEU A 227 -24.08 -0.62 -13.26
C LEU A 227 -24.86 -1.07 -12.02
N GLN A 228 -24.14 -1.38 -10.96
CA GLN A 228 -24.69 -1.70 -9.65
C GLN A 228 -24.17 -0.74 -8.59
N ILE A 229 -25.02 -0.46 -7.60
CA ILE A 229 -24.72 0.37 -6.45
C ILE A 229 -24.75 -0.53 -5.23
N SER A 230 -23.64 -0.57 -4.50
CA SER A 230 -23.49 -1.41 -3.31
C SER A 230 -23.16 -0.59 -2.08
N LEU A 231 -23.76 -0.97 -0.95
CA LEU A 231 -23.51 -0.37 0.34
C LEU A 231 -22.68 -1.32 1.19
N GLN A 232 -21.50 -0.88 1.60
CA GLN A 232 -20.65 -1.62 2.54
C GLN A 232 -20.90 -1.12 3.95
N LEU A 233 -20.81 -2.02 4.94
CA LEU A 233 -20.95 -1.74 6.37
C LEU A 233 -19.64 -2.09 7.08
N LEU A 234 -19.15 -1.15 7.89
CA LEU A 234 -17.94 -1.28 8.70
C LEU A 234 -18.27 -0.81 10.11
N GLU A 235 -17.77 -1.52 11.12
CA GLU A 235 -18.10 -1.30 12.52
C GLU A 235 -19.61 -1.15 12.87
N GLY A 236 -20.49 -1.71 12.04
CA GLY A 236 -21.94 -1.60 12.16
C GLY A 236 -22.51 -0.23 11.78
N LYS A 237 -21.77 0.55 10.99
CA LYS A 237 -22.18 1.85 10.47
C LYS A 237 -22.32 1.85 8.94
N LEU A 238 -22.76 2.97 8.37
CA LEU A 238 -22.61 3.32 6.96
C LEU A 238 -21.23 3.98 6.75
N PRO A 239 -20.21 3.26 6.25
CA PRO A 239 -18.91 3.83 5.90
C PRO A 239 -18.80 4.22 4.42
N HIS A 240 -19.45 3.48 3.51
CA HIS A 240 -19.06 3.51 2.10
C HIS A 240 -20.18 3.06 1.17
N LEU A 241 -20.37 3.79 0.08
CA LEU A 241 -21.25 3.51 -1.05
C LEU A 241 -20.42 3.60 -2.32
N ALA A 242 -20.60 2.66 -3.24
CA ALA A 242 -19.88 2.64 -4.51
C ALA A 242 -20.81 2.26 -5.67
N ILE A 243 -20.52 2.81 -6.85
CA ILE A 243 -21.05 2.37 -8.14
C ILE A 243 -19.97 1.55 -8.84
N ASP A 244 -20.30 0.31 -9.19
CA ASP A 244 -19.43 -0.61 -9.92
C ASP A 244 -20.17 -1.20 -11.12
N PHE A 245 -19.45 -1.90 -12.00
CA PHE A 245 -20.07 -2.75 -13.01
C PHE A 245 -20.88 -3.88 -12.36
N ALA A 246 -22.05 -4.19 -12.91
CA ALA A 246 -22.85 -5.32 -12.44
C ALA A 246 -22.28 -6.69 -12.85
N ASP A 247 -21.49 -6.74 -13.92
CA ASP A 247 -20.86 -7.96 -14.43
C ASP A 247 -19.45 -8.16 -13.86
N GLU A 248 -19.17 -9.39 -13.38
CA GLU A 248 -17.91 -9.74 -12.76
C GLU A 248 -16.71 -9.73 -13.72
N THR A 249 -16.98 -9.75 -15.04
CA THR A 249 -15.94 -9.70 -16.08
C THR A 249 -15.09 -8.44 -16.05
N HIS A 250 -15.53 -7.39 -15.35
CA HIS A 250 -14.84 -6.10 -15.27
C HIS A 250 -14.02 -5.91 -13.97
N TYR A 251 -14.06 -6.85 -13.01
CA TYR A 251 -13.33 -6.73 -11.74
C TYR A 251 -11.82 -7.01 -11.84
N GLU A 252 -11.31 -7.48 -12.99
CA GLU A 252 -9.89 -7.82 -13.17
C GLU A 252 -8.99 -6.62 -13.55
N ASP A 253 -9.55 -5.41 -13.68
CA ASP A 253 -8.83 -4.21 -14.12
C ASP A 253 -8.84 -3.11 -13.04
N GLU A 254 -7.67 -2.76 -12.48
CA GLU A 254 -7.53 -1.64 -11.53
C GLU A 254 -7.97 -0.30 -12.12
N SER A 255 -8.09 -0.18 -13.45
CA SER A 255 -8.62 1.00 -14.14
C SER A 255 -10.16 1.08 -14.19
N ALA A 256 -10.88 0.08 -13.68
CA ALA A 256 -12.34 0.03 -13.77
C ALA A 256 -13.04 1.25 -13.12
N ILE A 257 -12.48 1.83 -12.05
CA ILE A 257 -13.05 3.02 -11.39
C ILE A 257 -13.00 4.22 -12.34
N ASP A 258 -11.85 4.48 -12.97
CA ASP A 258 -11.69 5.55 -13.95
C ASP A 258 -12.67 5.36 -15.12
N VAL A 259 -12.89 4.11 -15.54
CA VAL A 259 -13.84 3.79 -16.63
C VAL A 259 -15.29 4.08 -16.23
N VAL A 260 -15.72 3.80 -14.99
CA VAL A 260 -17.10 4.14 -14.58
C VAL A 260 -17.28 5.66 -14.51
N GLU A 261 -16.30 6.41 -14.02
CA GLU A 261 -16.35 7.89 -13.99
C GLU A 261 -16.35 8.51 -15.40
N GLU A 262 -15.82 7.82 -16.41
CA GLU A 262 -15.98 8.22 -17.81
C GLU A 262 -17.39 7.98 -18.37
N LEU A 263 -18.16 7.04 -17.80
CA LEU A 263 -19.51 6.67 -18.25
C LEU A 263 -20.62 7.55 -17.66
N ILE A 264 -20.40 8.10 -16.46
CA ILE A 264 -21.39 8.86 -15.71
C ILE A 264 -20.76 10.08 -15.03
N ASP A 265 -21.50 11.18 -14.98
CA ASP A 265 -21.08 12.44 -14.36
C ASP A 265 -21.97 12.85 -13.17
N GLN A 266 -22.92 11.99 -12.78
CA GLN A 266 -23.84 12.21 -11.68
C GLN A 266 -24.41 10.91 -11.11
N TRP A 267 -24.86 10.95 -9.86
CA TRP A 267 -25.61 9.86 -9.23
C TRP A 267 -26.96 9.67 -9.93
N PRO A 268 -27.43 8.43 -10.14
CA PRO A 268 -28.66 8.16 -10.86
C PRO A 268 -29.91 8.65 -10.12
N ASP A 269 -30.99 8.88 -10.87
CA ASP A 269 -32.31 9.15 -10.28
C ASP A 269 -32.80 7.88 -9.55
N PRO A 270 -33.25 7.98 -8.29
CA PRO A 270 -33.85 6.86 -7.57
C PRO A 270 -34.99 6.15 -8.30
N ALA A 271 -35.68 6.83 -9.23
CA ALA A 271 -36.75 6.25 -10.05
C ALA A 271 -36.25 5.24 -11.10
N ASP A 272 -34.98 5.33 -11.50
CA ASP A 272 -34.36 4.43 -12.48
C ASP A 272 -33.75 3.18 -11.83
N LEU A 273 -33.68 3.15 -10.49
CA LEU A 273 -33.07 2.08 -9.73
C LEU A 273 -33.97 0.85 -9.63
N ARG A 274 -33.36 -0.32 -9.82
CA ARG A 274 -33.96 -1.63 -9.54
C ARG A 274 -33.25 -2.28 -8.38
N TYR A 275 -33.98 -2.65 -7.33
CA TYR A 275 -33.38 -3.22 -6.13
C TYR A 275 -33.28 -4.74 -6.25
N LEU A 276 -32.11 -5.28 -5.90
CA LEU A 276 -31.83 -6.71 -5.89
C LEU A 276 -31.36 -7.11 -4.50
N ARG A 277 -31.84 -8.26 -4.02
CA ARG A 277 -31.38 -8.87 -2.77
C ARG A 277 -30.53 -10.09 -3.07
N GLU A 278 -29.39 -10.20 -2.41
CA GLU A 278 -28.59 -11.41 -2.43
C GLU A 278 -29.30 -12.54 -1.67
N GLY A 279 -29.55 -13.65 -2.36
CA GLY A 279 -30.14 -14.84 -1.78
C GLY A 279 -29.12 -15.77 -1.12
N PRO A 280 -29.59 -16.84 -0.47
CA PRO A 280 -28.73 -17.76 0.31
C PRO A 280 -27.72 -18.53 -0.55
N ASP A 281 -27.91 -18.57 -1.87
CA ASP A 281 -27.01 -19.16 -2.87
C ASP A 281 -26.09 -18.13 -3.53
N GLY A 282 -26.08 -16.87 -3.05
CA GLY A 282 -25.32 -15.76 -3.61
C GLY A 282 -25.93 -15.16 -4.88
N ARG A 283 -27.11 -15.64 -5.32
CA ARG A 283 -27.77 -15.11 -6.52
C ARG A 283 -28.64 -13.91 -6.20
N PRO A 284 -28.66 -12.86 -7.05
CA PRO A 284 -29.54 -11.73 -6.85
C PRO A 284 -31.01 -12.09 -7.17
N PHE A 285 -31.93 -11.63 -6.33
CA PHE A 285 -33.38 -11.73 -6.50
C PHE A 285 -33.98 -10.33 -6.57
N PRO A 286 -34.81 -10.02 -7.58
CA PRO A 286 -35.43 -8.71 -7.67
C PRO A 286 -36.39 -8.46 -6.51
N LEU A 287 -36.24 -7.28 -5.90
CA LEU A 287 -37.18 -6.71 -4.95
C LEU A 287 -38.13 -5.79 -5.73
N THR A 288 -39.43 -6.02 -5.57
CA THR A 288 -40.50 -5.21 -6.15
C THR A 288 -40.85 -4.03 -5.27
#